data_AF-A0A9E2Y796-F1
#
_entry.id   AF-A0A9E2Y796-F1
#
_cell.length_a   1.000
_cell.length_b   1.000
_cell.length_c   1.000
_cell.angle_alpha   90.00
_cell.angle_beta   90.00
_cell.angle_gamma   90.00
#
_symmetry.space_group_name_H-M   'P 1'
#
loop_
_entity.id
_entity.type
_entity.pdbx_description
1 polymer ?
#
loop_
_entity_poly.entity_id
_entity_poly.type
_entity_poly.pdbx_seq_one_letter_code
_entity_poly.pdbx_strand_id
1 'polypeptide(L)'
;MTLREALLRSRRRPRHLGAGSPTVYRGDGYEFVELRAYVPGDDVRRIDWAATARSGDLQTRVVLEDVALTLAAIVDASPSMRVGRRRPLLDAAREALESWFAAASGEDRCIRVDACGVTPPALQRGAHRALTACDRAPGFDSRRTLRTARAALPRGTALLAVGDWYELGPELDRDLADLGARFDCTALVARDPWYDELPLGGIARLRGAEGGRMRAYIGSRERAAFRDAVRRRESALLARFEAANWRSGILRESDGATSLAAAFGLRHV
;
A
#
# COMPACT_ATOMS: atom_id res chain seq x y z
N MET A 1 5.80 -0.55 -17.13
CA MET A 1 4.59 -0.21 -16.37
C MET A 1 5.04 0.41 -15.07
N THR A 2 4.61 1.64 -14.77
CA THR A 2 4.97 2.36 -13.54
C THR A 2 4.04 2.02 -12.38
N LEU A 3 4.43 2.35 -11.15
CA LEU A 3 3.56 2.17 -9.96
C LEU A 3 2.26 2.98 -10.09
N ARG A 4 2.34 4.21 -10.63
CA ARG A 4 1.17 5.05 -10.90
C ARG A 4 0.21 4.38 -11.88
N GLU A 5 0.71 3.90 -13.03
CA GLU A 5 -0.12 3.17 -14.00
C GLU A 5 -0.81 1.96 -13.37
N ALA A 6 -0.11 1.25 -12.48
CA ALA A 6 -0.67 0.11 -11.77
C ALA A 6 -1.83 0.53 -10.85
N LEU A 7 -1.67 1.63 -10.09
CA LEU A 7 -2.69 2.20 -9.21
C LEU A 7 -3.91 2.73 -9.98
N LEU A 8 -3.70 3.33 -11.15
CA LEU A 8 -4.80 3.80 -12.00
C LEU A 8 -5.60 2.64 -12.59
N ARG A 9 -4.93 1.52 -12.93
CA ARG A 9 -5.58 0.30 -13.45
C ARG A 9 -6.32 -0.50 -12.38
N SER A 10 -5.79 -0.57 -11.16
CA SER A 10 -6.37 -1.32 -10.04
C SER A 10 -7.62 -0.66 -9.44
N ARG A 11 -7.91 0.60 -9.81
CA ARG A 11 -9.08 1.32 -9.32
C ARG A 11 -10.37 0.52 -9.55
N ARG A 12 -10.91 0.03 -8.43
CA ARG A 12 -12.34 -0.26 -8.31
C ARG A 12 -13.06 1.06 -8.51
N ARG A 13 -13.54 1.34 -9.72
CA ARG A 13 -14.40 2.51 -9.98
C ARG A 13 -15.46 2.54 -8.90
N PRO A 14 -15.62 3.64 -8.15
CA PRO A 14 -16.81 3.82 -7.35
C PRO A 14 -17.98 3.58 -8.28
N ARG A 15 -18.84 2.59 -7.98
CA ARG A 15 -20.15 2.54 -8.62
C ARG A 15 -20.78 3.88 -8.30
N HIS A 16 -20.91 4.76 -9.31
CA HIS A 16 -21.77 5.91 -9.21
C HIS A 16 -23.15 5.37 -8.83
N LEU A 17 -23.49 5.50 -7.55
CA LEU A 17 -24.83 5.29 -7.07
C LEU A 17 -25.61 6.55 -7.45
N GLY A 18 -26.50 6.40 -8.42
CA GLY A 18 -27.61 7.31 -8.62
C GLY A 18 -27.31 8.56 -9.44
N ALA A 19 -28.20 8.81 -10.39
CA ALA A 19 -28.27 10.01 -11.20
C ALA A 19 -28.40 11.28 -10.34
N GLY A 20 -27.83 12.38 -10.83
CA GLY A 20 -28.23 13.73 -10.42
C GLY A 20 -27.30 14.40 -9.41
N SER A 21 -26.16 14.90 -9.87
CA SER A 21 -25.68 16.27 -9.63
C SER A 21 -24.28 16.43 -10.27
N PRO A 22 -24.13 17.24 -11.33
CA PRO A 22 -22.81 17.57 -11.85
C PRO A 22 -22.17 18.63 -10.96
N THR A 23 -21.27 18.22 -10.06
CA THR A 23 -20.30 19.17 -9.52
C THR A 23 -19.28 19.49 -10.61
N VAL A 24 -19.28 20.77 -11.01
CA VAL A 24 -18.35 21.37 -11.97
C VAL A 24 -16.91 21.10 -11.54
N TYR A 25 -16.18 20.27 -12.29
CA TYR A 25 -14.73 20.18 -12.19
C TYR A 25 -14.14 20.90 -13.41
N ARG A 26 -13.44 22.01 -13.17
CA ARG A 26 -12.56 22.68 -14.14
C ARG A 26 -11.13 22.31 -13.75
N GLY A 27 -10.41 21.71 -14.67
CA GLY A 27 -8.98 21.45 -14.57
C GLY A 27 -8.52 20.79 -15.86
N ASP A 28 -7.96 21.61 -16.77
CA ASP A 28 -7.37 21.14 -18.01
C ASP A 28 -6.07 20.37 -17.70
N GLY A 29 -6.14 19.05 -17.83
CA GLY A 29 -5.01 18.13 -17.74
C GLY A 29 -5.31 16.91 -18.60
N TYR A 30 -5.36 17.11 -19.92
CA TYR A 30 -5.76 16.08 -20.88
C TYR A 30 -4.50 15.48 -21.53
N GLU A 31 -4.01 14.34 -21.02
CA GLU A 31 -3.27 13.42 -21.88
C GLU A 31 -4.27 12.70 -22.79
N PHE A 32 -3.99 12.74 -24.09
CA PHE A 32 -4.81 12.15 -25.14
C PHE A 32 -4.73 10.63 -25.07
N VAL A 33 -5.87 9.94 -24.94
CA VAL A 33 -5.86 8.46 -24.84
C VAL A 33 -6.52 7.79 -26.05
N GLU A 34 -7.66 8.26 -26.57
CA GLU A 34 -8.24 7.68 -27.80
C GLU A 34 -9.38 8.52 -28.42
N LEU A 35 -9.62 8.33 -29.72
CA LEU A 35 -10.81 8.79 -30.43
C LEU A 35 -11.78 7.60 -30.61
N ARG A 36 -13.07 7.82 -30.34
CA ARG A 36 -14.11 6.82 -30.62
C ARG A 36 -15.29 7.45 -31.35
N ALA A 37 -16.09 6.61 -32.02
CA ALA A 37 -17.37 7.03 -32.56
C ALA A 37 -18.29 7.60 -31.47
N TYR A 38 -18.92 8.73 -31.78
CA TYR A 38 -19.93 9.38 -30.95
C TYR A 38 -21.14 8.47 -30.78
N VAL A 39 -21.65 8.39 -29.56
CA VAL A 39 -22.91 7.72 -29.24
C VAL A 39 -23.89 8.77 -28.72
N PRO A 40 -25.17 8.75 -29.13
CA PRO A 40 -26.18 9.64 -28.58
C PRO A 40 -26.20 9.61 -27.06
N GLY A 41 -25.99 10.78 -26.43
CA GLY A 41 -25.83 10.92 -24.98
C GLY A 41 -24.42 11.35 -24.55
N ASP A 42 -23.44 11.29 -25.45
CA ASP A 42 -22.11 11.84 -25.22
C ASP A 42 -22.11 13.38 -25.16
N ASP A 43 -21.23 13.95 -24.33
CA ASP A 43 -21.06 15.40 -24.23
C ASP A 43 -20.52 15.97 -25.55
N VAL A 44 -21.33 16.81 -26.20
CA VAL A 44 -21.04 17.46 -27.48
C VAL A 44 -19.75 18.30 -27.43
N ARG A 45 -19.35 18.79 -26.25
CA ARG A 45 -18.10 19.55 -26.07
C ARG A 45 -16.85 18.69 -26.25
N ARG A 46 -16.99 17.36 -26.15
CA ARG A 46 -15.88 16.41 -26.33
C ARG A 46 -15.73 15.96 -27.78
N ILE A 47 -16.55 16.46 -28.72
CA ILE A 47 -16.43 16.12 -30.14
C ILE A 47 -15.13 16.71 -30.69
N ASP A 48 -14.34 15.86 -31.36
CA ASP A 48 -13.19 16.31 -32.14
C ASP A 48 -13.65 16.66 -33.56
N TRP A 49 -13.87 17.95 -33.80
CA TRP A 49 -14.33 18.44 -35.09
C TRP A 49 -13.31 18.19 -36.22
N ALA A 50 -12.01 18.15 -35.93
CA ALA A 50 -10.97 17.91 -36.94
C ALA A 50 -10.91 16.44 -37.36
N ALA A 51 -11.03 15.51 -36.41
CA ALA A 51 -11.13 14.07 -36.69
C ALA A 51 -12.48 13.71 -37.35
N THR A 52 -13.55 14.37 -36.93
CA THR A 52 -14.87 14.25 -37.57
C THR A 52 -14.80 14.68 -39.03
N ALA A 53 -14.18 15.83 -39.32
CA ALA A 53 -14.03 16.32 -40.69
C ALA A 53 -13.20 15.39 -41.60
N ARG A 54 -12.25 14.63 -41.04
CA ARG A 54 -11.43 13.66 -41.80
C ARG A 54 -12.10 12.32 -42.00
N SER A 55 -12.82 11.82 -41.00
CA SER A 55 -13.44 10.49 -41.05
C SER A 55 -14.86 10.49 -41.63
N GLY A 56 -15.54 11.64 -41.63
CA GLY A 56 -16.95 11.76 -42.03
C GLY A 56 -17.94 11.36 -40.93
N ASP A 57 -17.48 10.61 -39.92
CA ASP A 57 -18.27 10.19 -38.77
C ASP A 57 -17.95 11.03 -37.54
N LEU A 58 -18.96 11.27 -36.69
CA LEU A 58 -18.76 12.02 -35.43
C LEU A 58 -17.78 11.29 -34.52
N GLN A 59 -16.65 11.92 -34.22
CA GLN A 59 -15.62 11.41 -33.33
C GLN A 59 -15.65 12.15 -31.99
N THR A 60 -15.68 11.42 -30.89
CA THR A 60 -15.61 11.96 -29.52
C THR A 60 -14.26 11.64 -28.89
N ARG A 61 -13.65 12.66 -28.29
CA ARG A 61 -12.45 12.53 -27.47
C ARG A 61 -12.81 11.76 -26.21
N VAL A 62 -12.21 10.57 -26.06
CA VAL A 62 -12.23 9.87 -24.78
C VAL A 62 -11.11 10.45 -23.94
N VAL A 63 -11.50 11.05 -22.84
CA VAL A 63 -10.56 11.60 -21.88
C VAL A 63 -10.61 10.70 -20.67
N LEU A 64 -9.44 10.18 -20.26
CA LEU A 64 -9.26 9.77 -18.89
C LEU A 64 -9.27 11.03 -18.04
N GLU A 65 -10.43 11.35 -17.47
CA GLU A 65 -10.48 12.34 -16.41
C GLU A 65 -9.54 11.85 -15.31
N ASP A 66 -8.45 12.56 -15.08
CA ASP A 66 -7.44 12.20 -14.09
C ASP A 66 -8.04 12.51 -12.71
N VAL A 67 -8.93 11.63 -12.23
CA VAL A 67 -9.56 11.79 -10.93
C VAL A 67 -8.44 11.65 -9.90
N ALA A 68 -8.14 12.73 -9.18
CA ALA A 68 -7.11 12.76 -8.14
C ALA A 68 -7.15 11.49 -7.26
N LEU A 69 -6.03 10.77 -7.20
CA LEU A 69 -5.84 9.63 -6.33
C LEU A 69 -5.77 10.10 -4.88
N THR A 70 -6.27 9.26 -3.98
CA THR A 70 -5.94 9.37 -2.56
C THR A 70 -5.07 8.19 -2.21
N LEU A 71 -3.80 8.47 -1.89
CA LEU A 71 -2.80 7.51 -1.48
C LEU A 71 -2.70 7.59 0.04
N ALA A 72 -3.00 6.49 0.71
CA ALA A 72 -2.83 6.37 2.15
C ALA A 72 -1.75 5.36 2.47
N ALA A 73 -1.07 5.55 3.60
CA ALA A 73 -0.15 4.56 4.14
C ALA A 73 -0.33 4.34 5.64
N ILE A 74 -0.22 3.08 6.05
CA ILE A 74 -0.05 2.62 7.43
C ILE A 74 1.35 2.04 7.53
N VAL A 75 2.14 2.46 8.53
CA VAL A 75 3.45 1.87 8.78
C VAL A 75 3.63 1.57 10.25
N ASP A 76 3.99 0.33 10.50
CA ASP A 76 4.51 -0.13 11.78
C ASP A 76 5.92 0.44 11.99
N ALA A 77 6.10 1.15 13.10
CA ALA A 77 7.37 1.71 13.55
C ALA A 77 7.73 1.26 14.97
N SER A 78 7.18 0.12 15.39
CA SER A 78 7.48 -0.56 16.65
C SER A 78 8.96 -0.97 16.74
N PRO A 79 9.45 -1.31 17.95
CA PRO A 79 10.79 -1.84 18.13
C PRO A 79 11.16 -3.04 17.24
N SER A 80 10.21 -3.94 16.90
CA SER A 80 10.46 -5.06 15.99
C SER A 80 10.85 -4.61 14.58
N MET A 81 10.42 -3.44 14.14
CA MET A 81 10.82 -2.87 12.85
C MET A 81 12.23 -2.27 12.88
N ARG A 82 12.83 -2.11 14.07
CA ARG A 82 14.18 -1.54 14.24
C ARG A 82 15.30 -2.60 14.25
N VAL A 83 14.95 -3.87 14.09
CA VAL A 83 15.91 -4.96 13.93
C VAL A 83 16.14 -5.29 12.46
N GLY A 84 17.27 -5.94 12.18
CA GLY A 84 17.68 -6.41 10.87
C GLY A 84 19.13 -6.91 10.89
N ARG A 85 19.55 -7.60 9.84
CA ARG A 85 20.91 -8.17 9.75
C ARG A 85 21.92 -7.14 9.28
N ARG A 86 21.56 -6.30 8.30
CA ARG A 86 22.42 -5.25 7.75
C ARG A 86 21.98 -3.86 8.18
N ARG A 87 20.67 -3.64 8.25
CA ARG A 87 20.05 -2.38 8.67
C ARG A 87 18.64 -2.63 9.18
N PRO A 88 18.05 -1.69 9.93
CA PRO A 88 16.65 -1.78 10.36
C PRO A 88 15.67 -2.04 9.21
N LEU A 89 14.68 -2.91 9.43
CA LEU A 89 13.56 -3.10 8.50
C LEU A 89 12.76 -1.81 8.26
N LEU A 90 12.72 -0.92 9.25
CA LEU A 90 12.10 0.40 9.17
C LEU A 90 12.69 1.27 8.06
N ASP A 91 13.98 1.12 7.74
CA ASP A 91 14.60 1.88 6.66
C ASP A 91 14.10 1.40 5.29
N ALA A 92 13.94 0.09 5.10
CA ALA A 92 13.28 -0.44 3.92
C ALA A 92 11.80 -0.03 3.87
N ALA A 93 11.09 0.01 5.01
CA ALA A 93 9.71 0.49 5.04
C ALA A 93 9.60 1.96 4.59
N ARG A 94 10.57 2.81 4.97
CA ARG A 94 10.67 4.21 4.51
C ARG A 94 10.88 4.31 3.01
N GLU A 95 11.77 3.52 2.43
CA GLU A 95 11.97 3.48 0.97
C GLU A 95 10.69 3.07 0.22
N ALA A 96 9.96 2.08 0.74
CA ALA A 96 8.68 1.68 0.18
C ALA A 96 7.65 2.82 0.26
N LEU A 97 7.59 3.55 1.38
CA LEU A 97 6.73 4.72 1.52
C LEU A 97 7.10 5.86 0.57
N GLU A 98 8.39 6.12 0.41
CA GLU A 98 8.89 7.14 -0.51
C GLU A 98 8.47 6.80 -1.94
N SER A 99 8.69 5.57 -2.38
CA SER A 99 8.25 5.08 -3.69
C SER A 99 6.73 5.16 -3.85
N TRP A 100 5.97 4.77 -2.83
CA TRP A 100 4.51 4.83 -2.81
C TRP A 100 3.99 6.24 -3.01
N PHE A 101 4.44 7.19 -2.18
CA PHE A 101 3.96 8.56 -2.27
C PHE A 101 4.52 9.30 -3.49
N ALA A 102 5.70 8.92 -4.00
CA ALA A 102 6.25 9.47 -5.24
C ALA A 102 5.39 9.13 -6.48
N ALA A 103 4.52 8.12 -6.41
CA ALA A 103 3.56 7.80 -7.48
C ALA A 103 2.38 8.79 -7.57
N ALA A 104 2.17 9.60 -6.53
CA ALA A 104 1.20 10.68 -6.56
C ALA A 104 1.62 11.75 -7.58
N SER A 105 0.66 12.55 -8.07
CA SER A 105 0.92 13.70 -8.95
C SER A 105 -0.08 14.82 -8.72
N GLY A 106 0.30 16.08 -8.97
CA GLY A 106 -0.65 17.20 -9.13
C GLY A 106 -1.59 17.39 -7.92
N GLU A 107 -2.85 16.98 -8.09
CA GLU A 107 -3.95 17.11 -7.12
C GLU A 107 -4.14 15.90 -6.19
N ASP A 108 -3.33 14.85 -6.35
CA ASP A 108 -3.40 13.65 -5.52
C ASP A 108 -3.18 13.96 -4.03
N ARG A 109 -3.95 13.31 -3.18
CA ARG A 109 -3.88 13.46 -1.71
C ARG A 109 -3.06 12.34 -1.09
N CYS A 110 -2.06 12.71 -0.29
CA CYS A 110 -1.25 11.75 0.47
C CYS A 110 -1.61 11.80 1.95
N ILE A 111 -1.89 10.64 2.56
CA ILE A 111 -2.36 10.50 3.93
C ILE A 111 -1.52 9.44 4.65
N ARG A 112 -1.10 9.70 5.90
CA ARG A 112 -0.55 8.67 6.78
C ARG A 112 -1.51 8.38 7.92
N VAL A 113 -1.73 7.11 8.21
CA VAL A 113 -2.57 6.64 9.30
C VAL A 113 -1.70 5.92 10.32
N ASP A 114 -1.89 6.26 11.59
CA ASP A 114 -1.26 5.59 12.73
C ASP A 114 -2.30 5.30 13.82
N ALA A 115 -1.86 4.69 14.92
CA ALA A 115 -2.75 4.37 16.05
C ALA A 115 -3.28 5.64 16.76
N CYS A 116 -2.60 6.78 16.63
CA CYS A 116 -2.99 8.05 17.25
C CYS A 116 -3.97 8.85 16.39
N GLY A 117 -4.02 8.60 15.08
CA GLY A 117 -4.97 9.22 14.18
C GLY A 117 -4.50 9.27 12.73
N VAL A 118 -4.90 10.34 12.04
CA VAL A 118 -4.55 10.56 10.65
C VAL A 118 -3.72 11.83 10.55
N THR A 119 -2.53 11.72 9.94
CA THR A 119 -1.76 12.89 9.53
C THR A 119 -2.53 13.58 8.39
N PRO A 120 -2.82 14.89 8.48
CA PRO A 120 -3.66 15.58 7.50
C PRO A 120 -3.17 15.37 6.06
N PRO A 121 -4.08 15.36 5.07
CA PRO A 121 -3.69 15.25 3.67
C PRO A 121 -2.77 16.40 3.28
N ALA A 122 -1.59 16.07 2.76
CA ALA A 122 -0.69 17.06 2.22
C ALA A 122 -0.71 17.00 0.69
N LEU A 123 -0.83 18.17 0.04
CA LEU A 123 -0.66 18.32 -1.40
C LEU A 123 0.82 18.18 -1.76
N GLN A 124 1.10 17.67 -2.96
CA GLN A 124 2.37 17.14 -3.45
C GLN A 124 3.69 17.91 -3.14
N ARG A 125 3.71 19.21 -2.87
CA ARG A 125 4.99 19.93 -2.77
C ARG A 125 5.66 19.74 -1.40
N GLY A 126 6.60 18.79 -1.33
CA GLY A 126 7.53 18.60 -0.21
C GLY A 126 7.05 17.70 0.94
N ALA A 127 5.86 17.09 0.81
CA ALA A 127 5.21 16.34 1.89
C ALA A 127 5.77 14.93 2.16
N HIS A 128 6.53 14.35 1.23
CA HIS A 128 7.04 12.98 1.37
C HIS A 128 7.85 12.78 2.65
N ARG A 129 8.73 13.74 2.98
CA ARG A 129 9.59 13.64 4.18
C ARG A 129 8.82 13.60 5.50
N ALA A 130 7.71 14.34 5.61
CA ALA A 130 6.89 14.33 6.82
C ALA A 130 6.07 13.04 6.95
N LEU A 131 5.62 12.47 5.82
CA LEU A 131 4.88 11.22 5.79
C LEU A 131 5.79 9.99 5.94
N THR A 132 7.09 10.11 5.69
CA THR A 132 8.07 9.02 5.87
C THR A 132 8.78 9.08 7.22
N ALA A 133 8.63 10.19 7.96
CA ALA A 133 9.16 10.36 9.30
C ALA A 133 8.45 9.43 10.32
N CYS A 134 8.93 8.19 10.41
CA CYS A 134 8.39 7.15 11.30
C CYS A 134 9.13 7.07 12.66
N ASP A 135 9.74 8.15 13.12
CA ASP A 135 10.70 8.10 14.24
C ASP A 135 10.07 7.88 15.63
N ARG A 136 8.78 8.16 15.81
CA ARG A 136 8.10 8.13 17.11
C ARG A 136 6.66 7.60 16.98
N ALA A 137 6.48 6.29 16.84
CA ALA A 137 5.18 5.68 17.12
C ALA A 137 5.26 4.93 18.47
N PRO A 138 4.44 5.29 19.48
CA PRO A 138 4.34 4.54 20.73
C PRO A 138 3.59 3.23 20.47
N GLY A 139 4.31 2.18 20.07
CA GLY A 139 3.71 0.89 19.73
C GLY A 139 2.83 0.95 18.48
N PHE A 140 2.74 -0.16 17.76
CA PHE A 140 1.84 -0.30 16.62
C PHE A 140 0.71 -1.24 17.01
N ASP A 141 -0.48 -0.69 17.26
CA ASP A 141 -1.69 -1.48 17.47
C ASP A 141 -2.37 -1.69 16.12
N SER A 142 -2.27 -2.91 15.60
CA SER A 142 -2.85 -3.28 14.29
C SER A 142 -4.35 -3.02 14.26
N ARG A 143 -5.08 -3.42 15.31
CA ARG A 143 -6.54 -3.30 15.38
C ARG A 143 -6.99 -1.86 15.38
N ARG A 144 -6.38 -1.02 16.22
CA ARG A 144 -6.72 0.40 16.32
C ARG A 144 -6.41 1.11 15.00
N THR A 145 -5.26 0.83 14.41
CA THR A 145 -4.82 1.49 13.18
C THR A 145 -5.71 1.13 11.98
N LEU A 146 -6.09 -0.14 11.82
CA LEU A 146 -7.02 -0.58 10.77
C LEU A 146 -8.40 0.07 10.91
N ARG A 147 -8.90 0.23 12.15
CA ARG A 147 -10.16 0.93 12.44
C ARG A 147 -10.09 2.42 12.15
N THR A 148 -9.00 3.08 12.52
CA THR A 148 -8.75 4.49 12.18
C THR A 148 -8.77 4.68 10.67
N ALA A 149 -8.07 3.81 9.92
CA ALA A 149 -8.06 3.86 8.46
C ALA A 149 -9.46 3.72 7.87
N ARG A 150 -10.24 2.74 8.35
CA ARG A 150 -11.63 2.53 7.90
C ARG A 150 -12.52 3.76 8.14
N ALA A 151 -12.35 4.43 9.28
CA ALA A 151 -13.20 5.55 9.67
C ALA A 151 -12.84 6.86 8.95
N ALA A 152 -11.54 7.09 8.71
CA ALA A 152 -11.05 8.37 8.24
C ALA A 152 -10.77 8.43 6.73
N LEU A 153 -10.49 7.30 6.08
CA LEU A 153 -10.11 7.30 4.66
C LEU A 153 -11.34 7.32 3.72
N PRO A 154 -11.32 8.13 2.65
CA PRO A 154 -12.34 8.09 1.61
C PRO A 154 -12.40 6.73 0.90
N ARG A 155 -13.58 6.32 0.42
CA ARG A 155 -13.72 5.12 -0.42
C ARG A 155 -12.86 5.22 -1.69
N GLY A 156 -12.35 4.08 -2.16
CA GLY A 156 -11.50 4.02 -3.35
C GLY A 156 -10.07 4.55 -3.14
N THR A 157 -9.69 4.85 -1.89
CA THR A 157 -8.30 5.14 -1.51
C THR A 157 -7.41 3.94 -1.85
N ALA A 158 -6.23 4.20 -2.40
CA ALA A 158 -5.16 3.21 -2.48
C ALA A 158 -4.45 3.19 -1.12
N LEU A 159 -4.40 2.05 -0.45
CA LEU A 159 -3.86 1.91 0.90
C LEU A 159 -2.64 0.98 0.88
N LEU A 160 -1.47 1.51 1.22
CA LEU A 160 -0.29 0.70 1.52
C LEU A 160 -0.22 0.47 3.03
N ALA A 161 0.01 -0.76 3.46
CA ALA A 161 0.25 -1.09 4.85
C ALA A 161 1.55 -1.87 5.00
N VAL A 162 2.47 -1.40 5.83
CA VAL A 162 3.82 -1.97 6.00
C VAL A 162 4.04 -2.33 7.45
N GLY A 163 4.46 -3.56 7.74
CA GLY A 163 4.77 -4.00 9.10
C GLY A 163 5.07 -5.49 9.19
N ASP A 164 5.44 -5.96 10.38
CA ASP A 164 5.70 -7.40 10.63
C ASP A 164 4.41 -8.20 10.93
N TRP A 165 3.31 -7.49 11.23
CA TRP A 165 1.98 -8.02 11.51
C TRP A 165 1.95 -9.11 12.60
N TYR A 166 2.81 -8.98 13.63
CA TYR A 166 2.86 -9.97 14.73
C TYR A 166 1.54 -10.09 15.49
N GLU A 167 0.82 -8.99 15.67
CA GLU A 167 -0.46 -8.94 16.38
C GLU A 167 -1.67 -9.28 15.51
N LEU A 168 -1.48 -9.63 14.23
CA LEU A 168 -2.57 -9.91 13.31
C LEU A 168 -3.15 -11.31 13.57
N GLY A 169 -4.08 -11.42 14.52
CA GLY A 169 -4.82 -12.65 14.85
C GLY A 169 -6.18 -12.76 14.14
N PRO A 170 -6.79 -13.96 14.03
CA PRO A 170 -8.02 -14.21 13.27
C PRO A 170 -9.20 -13.28 13.58
N GLU A 171 -9.22 -12.70 14.77
CA GLU A 171 -10.19 -11.70 15.21
C GLU A 171 -10.22 -10.43 14.32
N LEU A 172 -9.15 -10.16 13.55
CA LEU A 172 -9.06 -9.02 12.63
C LEU A 172 -9.40 -9.36 11.18
N ASP A 173 -9.75 -10.61 10.85
CA ASP A 173 -10.06 -11.00 9.46
C ASP A 173 -11.24 -10.22 8.87
N ARG A 174 -12.25 -9.92 9.69
CA ARG A 174 -13.37 -9.07 9.27
C ARG A 174 -12.93 -7.63 8.99
N ASP A 175 -12.04 -7.08 9.81
CA ASP A 175 -11.53 -5.72 9.62
C ASP A 175 -10.71 -5.63 8.32
N LEU A 176 -9.88 -6.66 8.01
CA LEU A 176 -9.15 -6.73 6.73
C LEU A 176 -10.08 -6.84 5.52
N ALA A 177 -11.09 -7.71 5.59
CA ALA A 177 -12.05 -7.89 4.50
C ALA A 177 -12.87 -6.60 4.25
N ASP A 178 -13.31 -5.91 5.31
CA ASP A 178 -14.02 -4.64 5.21
C ASP A 178 -13.17 -3.55 4.52
N LEU A 179 -11.86 -3.51 4.81
CA LEU A 179 -10.92 -2.61 4.17
C LEU A 179 -10.69 -2.98 2.70
N GLY A 180 -10.43 -4.25 2.38
CA GLY A 180 -10.22 -4.72 1.01
C GLY A 180 -11.47 -4.60 0.12
N ALA A 181 -12.66 -4.55 0.72
CA ALA A 181 -13.90 -4.23 0.00
C ALA A 181 -14.03 -2.72 -0.34
N ARG A 182 -13.41 -1.83 0.45
CA ARG A 182 -13.55 -0.37 0.35
C ARG A 182 -12.39 0.33 -0.35
N PHE A 183 -11.19 -0.23 -0.26
CA PHE A 183 -9.92 0.38 -0.67
C PHE A 183 -9.16 -0.58 -1.60
N ASP A 184 -8.23 -0.05 -2.39
CA ASP A 184 -7.23 -0.87 -3.09
C ASP A 184 -6.04 -1.07 -2.16
N CYS A 185 -6.06 -2.18 -1.42
CA CYS A 185 -5.11 -2.44 -0.37
C CYS A 185 -3.88 -3.21 -0.85
N THR A 186 -2.70 -2.78 -0.42
CA THR A 186 -1.42 -3.49 -0.56
C THR A 186 -0.78 -3.66 0.82
N ALA A 187 -0.45 -4.89 1.21
CA ALA A 187 0.31 -5.20 2.41
C ALA A 187 1.76 -5.57 2.08
N LEU A 188 2.71 -4.97 2.78
CA LEU A 188 4.10 -5.42 2.80
C LEU A 188 4.38 -6.03 4.17
N VAL A 189 4.73 -7.32 4.16
CA VAL A 189 5.06 -8.10 5.36
C VAL A 189 6.58 -8.03 5.57
N ALA A 190 7.00 -7.34 6.62
CA ALA A 190 8.40 -7.22 7.00
C ALA A 190 8.95 -8.56 7.44
N ARG A 191 10.04 -8.97 6.79
CA ARG A 191 10.70 -10.25 7.04
C ARG A 191 12.09 -10.02 7.58
N ASP A 192 12.32 -10.47 8.82
CA ASP A 192 13.65 -10.48 9.42
C ASP A 192 14.56 -11.46 8.64
N PRO A 193 15.75 -11.02 8.18
CA PRO A 193 16.70 -11.90 7.50
C PRO A 193 17.16 -13.12 8.32
N TRP A 194 17.08 -13.07 9.65
CA TRP A 194 17.41 -14.22 10.51
C TRP A 194 16.41 -15.37 10.41
N TYR A 195 15.29 -15.16 9.72
CA TYR A 195 14.30 -16.20 9.45
C TYR A 195 14.78 -17.28 8.48
N ASP A 196 15.75 -16.96 7.60
CA ASP A 196 16.30 -17.94 6.65
C ASP A 196 17.26 -18.91 7.36
N GLU A 197 18.14 -18.34 8.17
CA GLU A 197 19.11 -19.09 8.96
C GLU A 197 19.42 -18.33 10.24
N LEU A 198 19.01 -18.91 11.38
CA LEU A 198 19.33 -18.36 12.69
C LEU A 198 20.81 -18.61 12.98
N PRO A 199 21.67 -17.56 13.03
CA PRO A 199 23.13 -17.72 13.11
C PRO A 199 23.59 -17.97 14.56
N LEU A 200 22.83 -18.77 15.31
CA LEU A 200 23.06 -19.05 16.73
C LEU A 200 23.23 -20.56 16.96
N GLY A 201 24.11 -20.90 17.89
CA GLY A 201 24.38 -22.27 18.31
C GLY A 201 24.69 -22.35 19.81
N GLY A 202 24.21 -23.41 20.47
CA GLY A 202 24.44 -23.61 21.90
C GLY A 202 23.52 -22.75 22.77
N ILE A 203 23.98 -22.42 23.99
CA ILE A 203 23.17 -21.65 24.94
C ILE A 203 23.26 -20.15 24.58
N ALA A 204 22.14 -19.57 24.17
CA ALA A 204 22.03 -18.15 23.87
C ALA A 204 21.14 -17.42 24.90
N ARG A 205 21.49 -16.16 25.17
CA ARG A 205 20.60 -15.19 25.83
C ARG A 205 19.94 -14.35 24.75
N LEU A 206 18.63 -14.47 24.62
CA LEU A 206 17.84 -13.73 23.64
C LEU A 206 17.12 -12.58 24.34
N ARG A 207 17.01 -11.45 23.66
CA ARG A 207 16.18 -10.32 24.04
C ARG A 207 15.17 -10.10 22.93
N GLY A 208 13.87 -10.09 23.26
CA GLY A 208 12.85 -9.76 22.29
C GLY A 208 12.91 -8.28 21.91
N ALA A 209 12.54 -7.95 20.67
CA ALA A 209 12.53 -6.58 20.19
C ALA A 209 11.55 -5.70 20.99
N GLU A 210 10.37 -6.23 21.29
CA GLU A 210 9.37 -5.60 22.16
C GLU A 210 9.71 -5.68 23.66
N GLY A 211 10.76 -6.44 24.01
CA GLY A 211 11.17 -6.67 25.39
C GLY A 211 11.22 -8.14 25.76
N GLY A 212 11.45 -8.39 27.05
CA GLY A 212 11.67 -9.74 27.57
C GLY A 212 13.09 -10.26 27.30
N ARG A 213 13.57 -11.12 28.21
CA ARG A 213 14.84 -11.82 28.09
C ARG A 213 14.59 -13.30 28.33
N MET A 214 15.17 -14.14 27.49
CA MET A 214 15.11 -15.59 27.68
C MET A 214 16.49 -16.22 27.49
N ARG A 215 16.67 -17.39 28.09
CA ARG A 215 17.80 -18.29 27.81
C ARG A 215 17.26 -19.50 27.08
N ALA A 216 17.84 -19.81 25.93
CA ALA A 216 17.46 -20.96 25.14
C ALA A 216 18.71 -21.70 24.67
N TYR A 217 18.61 -23.03 24.60
CA TYR A 217 19.56 -23.83 23.85
C TYR A 217 19.12 -23.86 22.38
N ILE A 218 20.04 -23.57 21.47
CA ILE A 218 19.79 -23.50 20.03
C ILE A 218 20.64 -24.57 19.35
N GLY A 219 20.07 -25.77 19.23
CA GLY A 219 20.63 -26.87 18.45
C GLY A 219 20.06 -26.92 17.03
N SER A 220 20.44 -27.98 16.30
CA SER A 220 19.95 -28.20 14.93
C SER A 220 18.43 -28.39 14.87
N ARG A 221 17.85 -29.04 15.89
CA ARG A 221 16.41 -29.25 16.01
C ARG A 221 15.67 -27.94 16.23
N GLU A 222 16.15 -27.09 17.14
CA GLU A 222 15.54 -25.80 17.45
C GLU A 222 15.63 -24.84 16.27
N ARG A 223 16.75 -24.83 15.53
CA ARG A 223 16.88 -24.07 14.28
C ARG A 223 15.87 -24.54 13.22
N ALA A 224 15.68 -25.85 13.06
CA ALA A 224 14.70 -26.38 12.13
C ALA A 224 13.26 -26.00 12.55
N ALA A 225 12.91 -26.20 13.82
CA ALA A 225 11.60 -25.84 14.35
C ALA A 225 11.30 -24.33 14.21
N PHE A 226 12.30 -23.47 14.43
CA PHE A 226 12.19 -22.04 14.23
C PHE A 226 11.88 -21.68 12.76
N ARG A 227 12.65 -22.21 11.80
CA ARG A 227 12.40 -21.99 10.37
C ARG A 227 11.00 -22.43 9.96
N ASP A 228 10.56 -23.61 10.42
CA ASP A 228 9.24 -24.12 10.08
C ASP A 228 8.12 -23.27 10.70
N ALA A 229 8.29 -22.80 11.94
CA ALA A 229 7.35 -21.90 12.59
C ALA A 229 7.25 -20.57 11.84
N VAL A 230 8.38 -19.99 11.42
CA VAL A 230 8.39 -18.76 10.62
C VAL A 230 7.70 -18.96 9.28
N ARG A 231 8.03 -20.03 8.54
CA ARG A 231 7.40 -20.33 7.24
C ARG A 231 5.90 -20.50 7.37
N ARG A 232 5.43 -21.28 8.35
CA ARG A 232 3.99 -21.45 8.60
C ARG A 232 3.29 -20.12 8.89
N ARG A 233 3.93 -19.27 9.71
CA ARG A 233 3.37 -17.95 10.03
C ARG A 233 3.34 -17.02 8.82
N GLU A 234 4.41 -16.96 8.05
CA GLU A 234 4.47 -16.14 6.82
C GLU A 234 3.37 -16.58 5.84
N SER A 235 3.25 -17.88 5.57
CA SER A 235 2.19 -18.42 4.72
C SER A 235 0.79 -18.10 5.25
N ALA A 236 0.56 -18.21 6.55
CA ALA A 236 -0.72 -17.88 7.17
C ALA A 236 -1.05 -16.38 7.05
N LEU A 237 -0.07 -15.48 7.24
CA LEU A 237 -0.27 -14.04 7.09
C LEU A 237 -0.62 -13.67 5.65
N LEU A 238 0.13 -14.18 4.67
CA LEU A 238 -0.13 -13.92 3.26
C LEU A 238 -1.51 -14.44 2.82
N ALA A 239 -1.88 -15.66 3.24
CA ALA A 239 -3.19 -16.23 2.94
C ALA A 239 -4.35 -15.38 3.50
N ARG A 240 -4.15 -14.71 4.64
CA ARG A 240 -5.16 -13.84 5.24
C ARG A 240 -5.33 -12.52 4.49
N PHE A 241 -4.24 -11.93 4.02
CA PHE A 241 -4.30 -10.78 3.11
C PHE A 241 -4.98 -11.15 1.80
N GLU A 242 -4.62 -12.28 1.20
CA GLU A 242 -5.26 -12.79 -0.02
C GLU A 242 -6.76 -13.02 0.17
N ALA A 243 -7.18 -13.67 1.25
CA ALA A 243 -8.59 -13.88 1.58
C ALA A 243 -9.36 -12.57 1.78
N ALA A 244 -8.69 -11.52 2.25
CA ALA A 244 -9.25 -10.18 2.37
C ALA A 244 -9.24 -9.37 1.07
N ASN A 245 -8.76 -9.93 -0.05
CA ASN A 245 -8.55 -9.26 -1.33
C ASN A 245 -7.54 -8.10 -1.23
N TRP A 246 -6.44 -8.32 -0.50
CA TRP A 246 -5.29 -7.42 -0.48
C TRP A 246 -4.21 -7.95 -1.41
N ARG A 247 -3.52 -7.05 -2.09
CA ARG A 247 -2.25 -7.37 -2.73
C ARG A 247 -1.20 -7.50 -1.64
N SER A 248 -0.30 -8.48 -1.71
CA SER A 248 0.68 -8.69 -0.64
C SER A 248 2.08 -8.96 -1.19
N GLY A 249 3.10 -8.49 -0.48
CA GLY A 249 4.50 -8.76 -0.79
C GLY A 249 5.36 -8.87 0.46
N ILE A 250 6.57 -9.38 0.30
CA ILE A 250 7.57 -9.45 1.37
C ILE A 250 8.45 -8.21 1.31
N LEU A 251 8.53 -7.47 2.41
CA LEU A 251 9.50 -6.39 2.57
C LEU A 251 10.83 -6.97 3.05
N ARG A 252 11.86 -6.80 2.23
CA ARG A 252 13.24 -7.20 2.56
C ARG A 252 14.05 -5.99 3.01
N GLU A 253 14.94 -6.18 3.98
CA GLU A 253 15.85 -5.12 4.45
C GLU A 253 16.73 -4.55 3.34
N SER A 254 16.95 -5.28 2.23
CA SER A 254 17.88 -4.84 1.19
C SER A 254 17.38 -3.64 0.40
N ASP A 255 16.08 -3.60 0.08
CA ASP A 255 15.48 -2.58 -0.79
C ASP A 255 13.95 -2.61 -0.65
N GLY A 256 13.40 -1.54 -0.06
CA GLY A 256 11.97 -1.40 0.13
C GLY A 256 11.20 -1.04 -1.15
N ALA A 257 11.79 -0.23 -2.03
CA ALA A 257 11.16 0.18 -3.28
C ALA A 257 11.00 -1.03 -4.22
N THR A 258 12.04 -1.86 -4.33
CA THR A 258 11.98 -3.11 -5.09
C THR A 258 10.96 -4.08 -4.48
N SER A 259 10.86 -4.15 -3.14
CA SER A 259 9.86 -4.98 -2.46
C SER A 259 8.43 -4.52 -2.79
N LEU A 260 8.18 -3.21 -2.81
CA LEU A 260 6.90 -2.63 -3.22
C LEU A 260 6.59 -2.92 -4.70
N ALA A 261 7.53 -2.68 -5.60
CA ALA A 261 7.37 -2.95 -7.02
C ALA A 261 7.02 -4.43 -7.28
N ALA A 262 7.70 -5.34 -6.59
CA ALA A 262 7.42 -6.77 -6.67
C ALA A 262 6.00 -7.14 -6.24
N ALA A 263 5.45 -6.48 -5.20
CA ALA A 263 4.06 -6.68 -4.77
C ALA A 263 3.02 -6.26 -5.83
N PHE A 264 3.41 -5.41 -6.77
CA PHE A 264 2.61 -5.01 -7.94
C PHE A 264 2.95 -5.82 -9.21
N GLY A 265 3.86 -6.80 -9.12
CA GLY A 265 4.34 -7.55 -10.29
C GLY A 265 5.18 -6.70 -11.27
N LEU A 266 5.70 -5.56 -10.81
CA LEU A 266 6.54 -4.66 -11.60
C LEU A 266 7.99 -5.13 -11.54
N ARG A 267 8.66 -5.18 -12.69
CA ARG A 267 10.12 -5.36 -12.74
C ARG A 267 10.78 -3.99 -12.62
N HIS A 268 11.75 -3.85 -11.72
CA HIS A 268 12.63 -2.69 -11.72
C HIS A 268 13.46 -2.68 -13.02
N VAL A 269 13.54 -1.51 -13.66
CA VAL A 269 14.51 -1.21 -14.73
C VAL A 269 15.81 -0.78 -14.07
#